data_AF-A0A8J8J859-F1
#
_entry.id   AF-A0A8J8J859-F1
#
_cell.length_a   1.000
_cell.length_b   1.000
_cell.length_c   1.000
_cell.angle_alpha   90.00
_cell.angle_beta   90.00
_cell.angle_gamma   90.00
#
_symmetry.space_group_name_H-M   'P 1'
#
loop_
_entity.id
_entity.type
_entity.pdbx_description
1 polymer ?
#
loop_
_entity_poly.entity_id
_entity_poly.type
_entity_poly.pdbx_seq_one_letter_code
_entity_poly.pdbx_strand_id
1 'polypeptide(L)'
;MNEFRVHNFLTFYLPPLILVCLSYAFLNKDSRAFIYLSGYLVTYLAIRLEIHHYSNRWGYHRDPKFVKTLVVSELVVLGFLLPTIFTYSTRATLVRNILIYLILSVGVFELISLEYARLNWQGCLMLSISLSIVIFALTYSMLIPSMFVPLALWACLVVRHDLKLYV
;
A
#
# COMPACT_ATOMS: atom_id res chain seq x y z
N MET A 1 19.80 6.32 11.21
CA MET A 1 18.75 6.05 12.22
C MET A 1 18.48 4.54 12.18
N ASN A 2 18.41 3.86 13.32
CA ASN A 2 18.24 2.40 13.35
C ASN A 2 16.94 2.04 12.61
N GLU A 3 16.99 1.19 11.58
CA GLU A 3 15.85 0.93 10.67
C GLU A 3 14.60 0.46 11.44
N PHE A 4 14.81 -0.31 12.50
CA PHE A 4 13.81 -0.67 13.50
C PHE A 4 13.07 0.52 14.13
N ARG A 5 13.80 1.59 14.44
CA ARG A 5 13.22 2.80 15.03
C ARG A 5 12.32 3.51 14.02
N VAL A 6 12.71 3.54 12.74
CA VAL A 6 11.89 4.09 11.65
C VAL A 6 10.63 3.26 11.47
N HIS A 7 10.78 1.93 11.42
CA HIS A 7 9.65 1.02 11.31
C HIS A 7 8.67 1.21 12.47
N ASN A 8 9.13 1.15 13.72
CA ASN A 8 8.27 1.32 14.90
C ASN A 8 7.57 2.68 14.87
N PHE A 9 8.29 3.75 14.55
CA PHE A 9 7.69 5.07 14.42
C PHE A 9 6.55 5.06 13.38
N LEU A 10 6.79 4.52 12.18
CA LEU A 10 5.75 4.43 11.16
C LEU A 10 4.59 3.52 11.58
N THR A 11 4.85 2.38 12.21
CA THR A 11 3.81 1.48 12.70
C THR A 11 2.85 2.18 13.66
N PHE A 12 3.33 3.04 14.55
CA PHE A 12 2.48 3.74 15.53
C PHE A 12 1.88 5.05 15.00
N TYR A 13 2.65 5.84 14.26
CA TYR A 13 2.25 7.21 13.91
C TYR A 13 1.62 7.34 12.52
N LEU A 14 1.81 6.36 11.61
CA LEU A 14 1.24 6.42 10.27
C LEU A 14 -0.31 6.38 10.27
N PRO A 15 -1.00 5.51 11.04
CA PRO A 15 -2.45 5.49 11.02
C PRO A 15 -3.10 6.78 11.55
N PRO A 16 -2.67 7.34 12.71
CA PRO A 16 -3.14 8.65 13.15
C PRO A 16 -2.86 9.76 12.14
N LEU A 17 -1.69 9.75 11.50
CA LEU A 17 -1.34 10.74 10.48
C LEU A 17 -2.28 10.67 9.26
N ILE A 18 -2.53 9.46 8.74
CA ILE A 18 -3.49 9.25 7.64
C ILE A 18 -4.88 9.72 8.05
N LEU A 19 -5.31 9.43 9.29
CA LEU A 19 -6.62 9.86 9.81
C LEU A 19 -6.75 11.39 9.89
N VAL A 20 -5.72 12.08 10.41
CA VAL A 20 -5.71 13.55 10.47
C VAL A 20 -5.79 14.15 9.07
N CYS A 21 -5.01 13.62 8.11
CA CYS A 21 -5.07 14.05 6.72
C CYS A 21 -6.45 13.77 6.09
N LEU A 22 -7.07 12.64 6.44
CA LEU A 22 -8.40 12.26 5.94
C LEU A 22 -9.48 13.20 6.47
N SER A 23 -9.44 13.55 7.76
CA SER A 23 -10.30 14.58 8.35
C SER A 23 -10.09 15.94 7.68
N TYR A 24 -8.83 16.33 7.42
CA TYR A 24 -8.51 17.56 6.70
C TYR A 24 -9.08 17.56 5.27
N ALA A 25 -8.93 16.46 4.52
CA ALA A 25 -9.49 16.33 3.17
C ALA A 25 -11.02 16.41 3.17
N PHE A 26 -11.67 15.79 4.16
CA PHE A 26 -13.12 15.85 4.33
C PHE A 26 -13.61 17.29 4.61
N LEU A 27 -12.97 18.00 5.54
CA LEU A 27 -13.32 19.39 5.88
C LEU A 27 -13.16 20.34 4.68
N ASN A 28 -12.15 20.11 3.84
CA ASN A 28 -11.92 20.88 2.61
C ASN A 28 -12.71 20.39 1.40
N LYS A 29 -13.54 19.35 1.55
CA LYS A 29 -14.32 18.73 0.46
C LYS A 29 -13.45 18.24 -0.71
N ASP A 30 -12.20 17.87 -0.46
CA ASP A 30 -11.31 17.27 -1.45
C ASP A 30 -11.59 15.78 -1.55
N SER A 31 -12.53 15.42 -2.43
CA SER A 31 -12.97 14.03 -2.63
C SER A 31 -11.85 13.13 -3.14
N ARG A 32 -10.90 13.65 -3.91
CA ARG A 32 -9.77 12.87 -4.44
C ARG A 32 -8.84 12.50 -3.31
N ALA A 33 -8.38 13.48 -2.53
CA ALA A 33 -7.53 13.22 -1.38
C ALA A 33 -8.23 12.29 -0.38
N PHE A 34 -9.53 12.46 -0.15
CA PHE A 34 -10.30 11.57 0.73
C PHE A 34 -10.28 10.11 0.26
N ILE A 35 -10.49 9.85 -1.04
CA ILE A 35 -10.47 8.49 -1.60
C ILE A 35 -9.06 7.87 -1.49
N TYR A 36 -8.01 8.61 -1.85
CA TYR A 36 -6.63 8.13 -1.74
C TYR A 36 -6.23 7.82 -0.30
N LEU A 37 -6.51 8.73 0.64
CA LEU A 37 -6.18 8.53 2.05
C LEU A 37 -6.97 7.38 2.67
N SER A 38 -8.23 7.18 2.26
CA SER A 38 -9.02 6.01 2.65
C SER A 38 -8.37 4.72 2.14
N GLY A 39 -7.92 4.71 0.89
CA GLY A 39 -7.16 3.60 0.32
C GLY A 39 -5.86 3.29 1.07
N TYR A 40 -5.12 4.33 1.48
CA TYR A 40 -3.89 4.18 2.26
C TYR A 40 -4.15 3.57 3.63
N LEU A 41 -5.23 3.98 4.30
CA LEU A 41 -5.64 3.38 5.56
C LEU A 41 -6.02 1.90 5.39
N VAL A 42 -6.80 1.57 4.37
CA VAL A 42 -7.17 0.18 4.04
C VAL A 42 -5.93 -0.66 3.74
N THR A 43 -4.98 -0.11 2.97
CA THR A 43 -3.71 -0.78 2.64
C THR A 43 -2.87 -1.05 3.88
N TYR A 44 -2.76 -0.05 4.77
CA TYR A 44 -2.04 -0.23 6.04
C TYR A 44 -2.65 -1.35 6.87
N LEU A 45 -3.99 -1.37 7.01
CA LEU A 45 -4.71 -2.37 7.79
C LEU A 45 -4.61 -3.77 7.18
N ALA A 46 -4.69 -3.89 5.85
CA ALA A 46 -4.51 -5.14 5.12
C ALA A 46 -3.12 -5.72 5.39
N ILE A 47 -2.05 -4.94 5.15
CA ILE A 47 -0.68 -5.38 5.39
C ILE A 47 -0.46 -5.78 6.86
N ARG A 48 -1.03 -5.02 7.80
CA ARG A 48 -1.00 -5.36 9.24
C ARG A 48 -1.66 -6.70 9.53
N LEU A 49 -2.80 -6.97 8.90
CA LEU A 49 -3.51 -8.24 9.03
C LEU A 49 -2.70 -9.40 8.47
N GLU A 50 -2.04 -9.21 7.33
CA GLU A 50 -1.16 -10.24 6.73
C GLU A 50 0.03 -10.59 7.61
N ILE A 51 0.65 -9.59 8.25
CA ILE A 51 1.72 -9.80 9.24
C ILE A 51 1.17 -10.56 10.45
N HIS A 52 -0.03 -10.21 10.92
CA HIS A 52 -0.67 -10.88 12.05
C HIS A 52 -1.01 -12.36 11.74
N HIS A 53 -1.48 -12.65 10.53
CA HIS A 53 -1.71 -14.03 10.08
C HIS A 53 -0.39 -14.81 9.99
N TYR A 54 0.69 -14.16 9.52
CA TYR A 54 2.02 -14.76 9.47
C TYR A 54 2.55 -15.12 10.86
N SER A 55 2.48 -14.21 11.83
CA SER A 55 2.92 -14.46 13.21
C SER A 55 2.20 -15.65 13.84
N ASN A 56 0.91 -15.78 13.55
CA ASN A 56 0.07 -16.87 14.06
C ASN A 56 0.11 -18.15 13.18
N ARG A 57 0.89 -18.16 12.09
CA ARG A 57 1.05 -19.30 11.17
C ARG A 57 -0.26 -19.83 10.60
N TRP A 58 -1.20 -18.95 10.30
CA TRP A 58 -2.51 -19.31 9.75
C TRP A 58 -2.42 -19.66 8.27
N GLY A 59 -2.94 -20.82 7.87
CA GLY A 59 -3.06 -21.21 6.46
C GLY A 59 -1.76 -21.09 5.64
N TYR A 60 -1.86 -20.40 4.50
CA TYR A 60 -0.77 -20.15 3.56
C TYR A 60 0.26 -19.11 4.06
N HIS A 61 -0.06 -18.37 5.13
CA HIS A 61 0.82 -17.37 5.74
C HIS A 61 1.97 -17.97 6.54
N ARG A 62 2.29 -19.24 6.34
CA ARG A 62 3.51 -19.86 6.88
C ARG A 62 4.72 -19.59 6.00
N ASP A 63 4.50 -19.33 4.71
CA ASP A 63 5.56 -19.07 3.76
C ASP A 63 5.93 -17.57 3.75
N PRO A 64 7.17 -17.21 4.16
CA PRO A 64 7.61 -15.81 4.13
C PRO A 64 7.64 -15.23 2.72
N LYS A 65 7.86 -16.06 1.68
CA LYS A 65 7.81 -15.60 0.28
C LYS A 65 6.40 -15.16 -0.07
N PHE A 66 5.40 -16.01 0.22
CA PHE A 66 3.99 -15.70 -0.03
C PHE A 66 3.57 -14.38 0.64
N VAL A 67 3.86 -14.21 1.93
CA VAL A 67 3.45 -13.02 2.67
C VAL A 67 4.16 -11.76 2.17
N LYS A 68 5.46 -11.83 1.85
CA LYS A 68 6.17 -10.68 1.27
C LYS A 68 5.62 -10.28 -0.10
N THR A 69 5.30 -11.24 -0.96
CA THR A 69 4.61 -11.00 -2.24
C THR A 69 3.26 -10.33 -2.00
N LEU A 70 2.50 -10.80 -1.02
CA LEU A 70 1.20 -10.27 -0.69
C LEU A 70 1.29 -8.82 -0.18
N VAL A 71 2.21 -8.51 0.72
CA VAL A 71 2.45 -7.14 1.24
C VAL A 71 2.72 -6.15 0.11
N VAL A 72 3.59 -6.50 -0.84
CA VAL A 72 3.87 -5.59 -1.97
C VAL A 72 2.70 -5.53 -2.94
N SER A 73 2.01 -6.64 -3.16
CA SER A 73 0.79 -6.67 -3.98
C SER A 73 -0.28 -5.76 -3.39
N GLU A 74 -0.51 -5.78 -2.08
CA GLU A 74 -1.46 -4.90 -1.39
C GLU A 74 -1.06 -3.42 -1.52
N LEU A 75 0.23 -3.10 -1.40
CA LEU A 75 0.72 -1.75 -1.61
C LEU A 75 0.38 -1.22 -3.02
N VAL A 76 0.52 -2.06 -4.05
CA VAL A 76 0.20 -1.68 -5.44
C VAL A 76 -1.31 -1.67 -5.68
N VAL A 77 -2.00 -2.73 -5.27
CA VAL A 77 -3.40 -2.98 -5.58
C VAL A 77 -4.32 -2.11 -4.74
N LEU A 78 -4.20 -2.17 -3.42
CA LEU A 78 -5.03 -1.39 -2.49
C LEU A 78 -4.49 0.02 -2.32
N GLY A 79 -3.17 0.17 -2.33
CA GLY A 79 -2.53 1.46 -2.08
C GLY A 79 -2.52 2.38 -3.30
N PHE A 80 -2.53 1.84 -4.52
CA PHE A 80 -2.44 2.66 -5.72
C PHE A 80 -3.58 2.43 -6.72
N LEU A 81 -3.82 1.19 -7.15
CA LEU A 81 -4.82 0.89 -8.19
C LEU A 81 -6.24 1.18 -7.74
N LEU A 82 -6.65 0.69 -6.56
CA LEU A 82 -8.00 0.83 -6.05
C LEU A 82 -8.42 2.31 -5.90
N PRO A 83 -7.62 3.19 -5.26
CA PRO A 83 -7.99 4.59 -5.11
C PRO A 83 -7.96 5.35 -6.43
N THR A 84 -7.03 5.00 -7.33
CA THR A 84 -6.99 5.58 -8.67
C THR A 84 -8.27 5.22 -9.44
N ILE A 85 -8.67 3.96 -9.42
CA ILE A 85 -9.89 3.52 -10.10
C ILE A 85 -11.12 4.21 -9.51
N PHE A 86 -11.26 4.30 -8.19
CA PHE A 86 -12.41 5.00 -7.61
C PHE A 86 -12.40 6.50 -7.91
N THR A 87 -11.23 7.14 -7.87
CA THR A 87 -11.10 8.59 -8.12
C THR A 87 -11.51 8.98 -9.54
N TYR A 88 -11.17 8.15 -10.52
CA TYR A 88 -11.42 8.44 -11.94
C TYR A 88 -12.61 7.66 -12.54
N SER A 89 -13.39 6.96 -11.70
CA SER A 89 -14.61 6.28 -12.15
C SER A 89 -15.82 7.19 -12.07
N THR A 90 -16.68 7.10 -13.08
CA THR A 90 -18.04 7.64 -13.06
C THR A 90 -19.03 6.52 -12.78
N ARG A 91 -20.28 6.86 -12.44
CA ARG A 91 -21.35 5.85 -12.25
C ARG A 91 -21.50 4.91 -13.46
N ALA A 92 -21.35 5.44 -14.68
CA ALA A 92 -21.48 4.67 -15.91
C ALA A 92 -20.29 3.73 -16.17
N THR A 93 -19.10 4.08 -15.69
CA THR A 93 -17.86 3.31 -15.94
C THR A 93 -17.43 2.44 -14.78
N LEU A 94 -18.10 2.54 -13.62
CA LEU A 94 -17.68 1.90 -12.38
C LEU A 94 -17.56 0.38 -12.50
N VAL A 95 -18.59 -0.29 -13.04
CA VAL A 95 -18.59 -1.75 -13.19
C VAL A 95 -17.43 -2.21 -14.08
N ARG A 96 -17.23 -1.55 -15.22
CA ARG A 96 -16.11 -1.84 -16.13
C ARG A 96 -14.77 -1.65 -15.44
N ASN A 97 -14.60 -0.56 -14.70
CA ASN A 97 -13.34 -0.25 -14.03
C ASN A 97 -13.07 -1.19 -12.85
N ILE A 98 -14.10 -1.70 -12.17
CA ILE A 98 -13.98 -2.77 -11.16
C ILE A 98 -13.54 -4.08 -11.82
N LEU A 99 -14.07 -4.44 -12.99
CA LEU A 99 -13.60 -5.63 -13.71
C LEU A 99 -12.12 -5.49 -14.12
N ILE A 100 -11.71 -4.32 -14.60
CA ILE A 100 -10.31 -4.01 -14.91
C ILE A 100 -9.46 -4.12 -13.63
N TYR A 101 -9.92 -3.56 -12.52
CA TYR A 101 -9.26 -3.68 -11.22
C TYR A 101 -8.99 -5.16 -10.85
N LEU A 102 -10.00 -6.02 -10.94
CA LEU A 102 -9.88 -7.44 -10.57
C LEU A 102 -8.85 -8.15 -11.45
N ILE A 103 -8.89 -7.94 -12.77
CA ILE A 103 -7.94 -8.54 -13.71
C ILE A 103 -6.52 -8.05 -13.43
N LEU A 104 -6.33 -6.74 -13.26
CA LEU A 104 -5.03 -6.16 -12.96
C LEU A 104 -4.50 -6.62 -11.60
N SER A 105 -5.37 -6.81 -10.61
CA SER A 105 -4.97 -7.28 -9.27
C SER A 105 -4.35 -8.67 -9.32
N VAL A 106 -4.96 -9.59 -10.08
CA VAL A 106 -4.41 -10.93 -10.28
C VAL A 106 -3.08 -10.86 -11.03
N GLY A 107 -3.01 -10.09 -12.12
CA GLY A 107 -1.79 -9.94 -12.90
C GLY A 107 -0.63 -9.33 -12.11
N VAL A 108 -0.91 -8.33 -11.26
CA VAL A 108 0.09 -7.72 -10.36
C VAL A 108 0.63 -8.76 -9.37
N PHE A 109 -0.23 -9.56 -8.75
CA PHE A 109 0.21 -10.59 -7.82
C PHE A 109 1.10 -11.63 -8.51
N GLU A 110 0.71 -12.12 -9.69
CA GLU A 110 1.51 -13.07 -10.47
C GLU A 110 2.87 -12.50 -10.85
N LEU A 111 2.91 -11.26 -11.36
CA LEU A 111 4.15 -10.57 -11.73
C LEU A 111 5.10 -10.42 -10.53
N ILE A 112 4.59 -9.96 -9.38
CA ILE A 112 5.38 -9.80 -8.15
C ILE A 112 5.88 -11.16 -7.66
N SER A 113 5.06 -12.21 -7.75
CA SER A 113 5.45 -13.58 -7.34
C SER A 113 6.57 -14.15 -8.22
N LEU A 114 6.52 -13.89 -9.53
CA LEU A 114 7.52 -14.34 -10.50
C LEU A 114 8.85 -13.59 -10.33
N GLU A 115 8.79 -12.29 -10.11
CA GLU A 115 9.94 -11.41 -9.90
C GLU A 115 10.36 -11.29 -8.42
N TYR A 116 9.87 -12.18 -7.55
CA TYR A 116 10.13 -12.14 -6.10
C TYR A 116 11.62 -12.06 -5.76
N ALA A 117 12.47 -12.77 -6.52
CA ALA A 117 13.92 -12.75 -6.31
C ALA A 117 14.55 -11.36 -6.57
N ARG A 118 13.91 -10.54 -7.40
CA ARG A 118 14.33 -9.15 -7.68
C ARG A 118 13.67 -8.13 -6.74
N LEU A 119 12.66 -8.54 -5.98
CA LEU A 119 11.96 -7.77 -4.96
C LEU A 119 12.77 -7.61 -3.66
N ASN A 120 14.07 -7.36 -3.81
CA ASN A 120 14.90 -6.88 -2.72
C ASN A 120 14.48 -5.46 -2.32
N TRP A 121 15.00 -4.98 -1.19
CA TRP A 121 14.77 -3.62 -0.68
C TRP A 121 14.83 -2.52 -1.76
N GLN A 122 15.81 -2.59 -2.65
CA GLN A 122 15.97 -1.65 -3.76
C GLN A 122 14.82 -1.71 -4.78
N GLY A 123 14.35 -2.92 -5.13
CA GLY A 123 13.21 -3.10 -6.02
C GLY A 123 11.91 -2.54 -5.41
N CYS A 124 11.68 -2.80 -4.12
CA CYS A 124 10.54 -2.23 -3.39
C CYS A 124 10.61 -0.69 -3.33
N LEU A 125 11.78 -0.12 -3.07
CA LEU A 125 11.98 1.33 -3.09
C LEU A 125 11.73 1.94 -4.47
N MET A 126 12.29 1.37 -5.54
CA MET A 126 12.09 1.88 -6.91
C MET A 126 10.63 1.83 -7.32
N LEU A 127 9.93 0.75 -7.00
CA LEU A 127 8.49 0.63 -7.23
C LEU A 127 7.72 1.69 -6.43
N SER A 128 8.05 1.88 -5.16
CA SER A 128 7.41 2.88 -4.28
C SER A 128 7.60 4.32 -4.80
N ILE A 129 8.81 4.67 -5.22
CA ILE A 129 9.12 5.99 -5.80
C ILE A 129 8.36 6.17 -7.11
N SER A 130 8.38 5.16 -7.99
CA SER A 130 7.69 5.23 -9.29
C SER A 130 6.19 5.45 -9.10
N LEU A 131 5.55 4.70 -8.21
CA LEU A 131 4.14 4.88 -7.87
C LEU A 131 3.88 6.26 -7.27
N SER A 132 4.75 6.76 -6.38
CA SER A 132 4.61 8.10 -5.80
C SER A 132 4.64 9.20 -6.87
N ILE A 133 5.53 9.09 -7.86
CA ILE A 133 5.62 10.02 -8.99
C ILE A 133 4.35 9.95 -9.84
N VAL A 134 3.86 8.75 -10.14
CA VAL A 134 2.61 8.58 -10.91
C VAL A 134 1.42 9.18 -10.15
N ILE A 135 1.31 8.94 -8.84
CA ILE A 135 0.28 9.53 -7.99
C ILE A 135 0.36 11.06 -8.04
N PHE A 136 1.55 11.63 -7.92
CA PHE A 136 1.74 13.08 -7.99
C PHE A 136 1.28 13.62 -9.36
N ALA A 137 1.68 12.99 -10.46
CA ALA A 137 1.31 13.39 -11.81
C ALA A 137 -0.21 13.28 -12.09
N LEU A 138 -0.88 12.29 -11.50
CA LEU A 138 -2.33 12.11 -11.66
C LEU A 138 -3.13 13.11 -10.81
N THR A 139 -2.70 13.32 -9.57
CA THR A 139 -3.49 14.05 -8.58
C THR A 139 -3.19 15.54 -8.55
N TYR A 140 -2.01 15.96 -9.01
CA TYR A 140 -1.50 17.34 -8.88
C TYR A 140 -1.54 17.88 -7.44
N SER A 141 -1.49 16.98 -6.45
CA SER A 141 -1.52 17.30 -5.03
C SER A 141 -0.29 16.73 -4.36
N MET A 142 0.34 17.50 -3.46
CA MET A 142 1.46 17.03 -2.65
C MET A 142 1.00 16.20 -1.45
N LEU A 143 -0.23 16.41 -0.97
CA LEU A 143 -0.76 15.72 0.22
C LEU A 143 -0.79 14.20 0.01
N ILE A 144 -1.31 13.78 -1.13
CA ILE A 144 -1.50 12.37 -1.46
C ILE A 144 -0.16 11.60 -1.53
N PRO A 145 0.83 11.98 -2.37
CA PRO A 145 2.13 11.32 -2.39
C PRO A 145 2.89 11.45 -1.07
N SER A 146 2.72 12.54 -0.32
CA SER A 146 3.36 12.70 1.00
C SER A 146 2.89 11.69 2.05
N MET A 147 1.70 11.10 1.87
CA MET A 147 1.19 10.00 2.71
C MET A 147 1.49 8.63 2.13
N PHE A 148 1.56 8.51 0.81
CA PHE A 148 1.92 7.25 0.16
C PHE A 148 3.38 6.87 0.39
N VAL A 149 4.31 7.82 0.31
CA VAL A 149 5.75 7.57 0.53
C VAL A 149 6.04 6.91 1.89
N PRO A 150 5.56 7.42 3.04
CA PRO A 150 5.81 6.78 4.33
C PRO A 150 5.09 5.43 4.47
N LEU A 151 3.91 5.25 3.86
CA LEU A 151 3.23 3.94 3.80
C LEU A 151 4.06 2.92 3.01
N ALA A 152 4.54 3.30 1.84
CA ALA A 152 5.35 2.46 0.98
C ALA A 152 6.71 2.13 1.64
N LEU A 153 7.33 3.12 2.29
CA LEU A 153 8.54 2.92 3.07
C LEU A 153 8.31 1.91 4.21
N TRP A 154 7.21 2.05 4.95
CA TRP A 154 6.85 1.11 6.01
C TRP A 154 6.66 -0.31 5.47
N ALA A 155 5.91 -0.48 4.37
CA ALA A 155 5.72 -1.78 3.72
C ALA A 155 7.04 -2.40 3.24
N CYS A 156 7.94 -1.61 2.66
CA CYS A 156 9.26 -2.10 2.26
C CYS A 156 10.11 -2.51 3.48
N LEU A 157 10.01 -1.83 4.62
CA LEU A 157 10.69 -2.22 5.85
C LEU A 157 10.12 -3.53 6.41
N VAL A 158 8.81 -3.74 6.32
CA VAL A 158 8.13 -5.02 6.63
C VAL A 158 8.78 -6.16 5.84
N VAL A 159 8.89 -6.00 4.52
CA VAL A 159 9.49 -7.00 3.62
C VAL A 159 10.97 -7.24 3.95
N ARG A 160 11.70 -6.19 4.34
CA ARG A 160 13.14 -6.23 4.61
C ARG A 160 13.51 -6.93 5.93
N HIS A 161 12.80 -6.67 7.03
CA HIS A 161 13.15 -7.28 8.33
C HIS A 161 12.56 -8.68 8.56
N ASP A 162 12.35 -9.43 7.47
CA ASP A 162 12.13 -10.87 7.47
C ASP A 162 10.95 -11.39 8.30
N LEU A 163 9.93 -10.54 8.50
CA LEU A 163 8.66 -10.82 9.18
C LEU A 163 8.75 -11.28 10.67
N LYS A 164 9.91 -11.73 11.15
CA LYS A 164 10.14 -12.33 12.48
C LYS A 164 10.22 -11.33 13.62
N LEU A 165 10.53 -10.07 13.34
CA LEU A 165 10.69 -9.03 14.36
C LEU A 165 9.37 -8.34 14.72
N TYR A 166 8.25 -8.87 14.23
CA TYR A 166 6.91 -8.31 14.37
C TYR A 166 5.98 -9.19 15.23
N VAL A 167 6.54 -10.24 15.86
CA VAL A 167 5.91 -11.08 16.89
C VAL A 167 6.23 -10.52 18.27
#